data_AF-A0A525W5J8-F1
#
_entry.id   AF-A0A525W5J8-F1
#
_cell.length_a   1.000
_cell.length_b   1.000
_cell.length_c   1.000
_cell.angle_alpha   90.00
_cell.angle_beta   90.00
_cell.angle_gamma   90.00
#
_symmetry.space_group_name_H-M   'P 1'
#
loop_
_entity.id
_entity.type
_entity.pdbx_description
1 polymer ?
#
loop_
_entity_poly.entity_id
_entity_poly.type
_entity_poly.pdbx_seq_one_letter_code
_entity_poly.pdbx_strand_id
1 'polypeptide(L)'
;MQTKNHLLIKWLYMPAIALCSLLFSGNAAHAALVTFSFTGGVSTISGALLSTPLGPSPLSLGLPVTGSFQFDNMTGGVGGNYPGAVKAMTLTIGSYTSAFALGANAVTILQNTNLGGGLVGDRWRLVTAADGPPVKGYTPFSFDLQLDREGGGLFPNTDLQNPPSLSSSSSPLTATRWRLMFQNDDGNVATVRGTFQSLTAVPLPPSALLFGVGLIALVGLGAGGLRNLRGPQA
;
A
#
# COMPACT_ATOMS: atom_id res chain seq x y z
N MET A 1 44.98 71.69 -0.22
CA MET A 1 44.15 72.05 0.95
C MET A 1 42.85 71.26 0.85
N GLN A 2 42.43 70.65 1.96
CA GLN A 2 41.28 69.73 2.21
C GLN A 2 40.00 69.99 1.36
N THR A 3 39.12 69.02 1.03
CA THR A 3 38.53 67.93 1.84
C THR A 3 37.72 66.94 0.97
N LYS A 4 37.71 65.64 1.34
CA LYS A 4 36.55 64.70 1.53
C LYS A 4 35.26 64.94 0.69
N ASN A 5 34.51 63.95 0.16
CA ASN A 5 34.35 62.54 0.50
C ASN A 5 33.29 61.88 -0.44
N HIS A 6 33.32 60.55 -0.48
CA HIS A 6 32.22 59.61 -0.76
C HIS A 6 31.53 59.60 -2.14
N LEU A 7 31.71 58.50 -2.88
CA LEU A 7 30.61 57.67 -3.39
C LEU A 7 31.15 56.34 -3.94
N LEU A 8 31.50 55.46 -3.00
CA LEU A 8 31.83 54.06 -3.25
C LEU A 8 30.60 53.23 -2.86
N ILE A 9 29.57 53.24 -3.71
CA ILE A 9 28.37 52.40 -3.56
C ILE A 9 27.95 51.94 -4.94
N LYS A 10 28.58 50.90 -5.47
CA LYS A 10 28.08 50.16 -6.64
C LYS A 10 28.37 48.65 -6.60
N TRP A 11 28.68 48.12 -5.43
CA TRP A 11 28.89 46.68 -5.24
C TRP A 11 28.05 46.21 -4.06
N LEU A 12 27.36 45.08 -4.23
CA LEU A 12 26.43 44.40 -3.31
C LEU A 12 24.93 44.54 -3.62
N TYR A 13 24.52 44.26 -4.86
CA TYR A 13 23.13 43.85 -5.15
C TYR A 13 23.01 42.44 -5.75
N MET A 14 24.00 41.58 -5.50
CA MET A 14 23.97 40.19 -5.97
C MET A 14 24.51 39.24 -4.89
N PRO A 15 23.72 38.91 -3.84
CA PRO A 15 23.81 37.53 -3.36
C PRO A 15 22.46 36.85 -3.07
N ALA A 16 21.33 37.55 -3.18
CA ALA A 16 20.05 36.97 -2.75
C ALA A 16 19.38 36.05 -3.78
N ILE A 17 19.62 36.27 -5.08
CA ILE A 17 18.94 35.48 -6.14
C ILE A 17 19.63 34.13 -6.38
N ALA A 18 20.93 34.02 -6.12
CA ALA A 18 21.68 32.77 -6.31
C ALA A 18 21.47 31.75 -5.17
N LEU A 19 20.95 32.16 -4.00
CA LEU A 19 20.71 31.25 -2.88
C LEU A 19 19.32 30.58 -2.95
N CYS A 20 18.34 31.21 -3.63
CA CYS A 20 17.00 30.64 -3.79
C CYS A 20 16.95 29.51 -4.84
N SER A 21 17.89 29.46 -5.78
CA SER A 21 17.97 28.37 -6.78
C SER A 21 18.61 27.08 -6.24
N LEU A 22 19.27 27.12 -5.07
CA LEU A 22 19.84 25.94 -4.41
C LEU A 22 18.87 25.23 -3.44
N LEU A 23 17.71 25.83 -3.15
CA LEU A 23 16.72 25.28 -2.20
C LEU A 23 15.47 24.70 -2.89
N PHE A 24 15.36 24.82 -4.21
CA PHE A 24 14.47 23.97 -5.00
C PHE A 24 15.15 22.63 -5.32
N SER A 25 15.77 21.98 -4.33
CA SER A 25 15.77 20.52 -4.34
C SER A 25 14.32 20.13 -4.09
N GLY A 26 13.57 19.99 -5.18
CA GLY A 26 12.21 19.51 -5.16
C GLY A 26 12.18 18.29 -4.27
N ASN A 27 11.55 18.42 -3.10
CA ASN A 27 11.10 17.27 -2.35
C ASN A 27 10.14 16.57 -3.32
N ALA A 28 10.64 15.53 -3.98
CA ALA A 28 9.82 14.61 -4.72
C ALA A 28 8.65 14.27 -3.79
N ALA A 29 7.41 14.48 -4.25
CA ALA A 29 6.24 14.01 -3.53
C ALA A 29 6.50 12.55 -3.20
N HIS A 30 6.76 12.26 -1.93
CA HIS A 30 7.13 10.92 -1.49
C HIS A 30 5.97 10.00 -1.88
N ALA A 31 6.28 8.91 -2.59
CA ALA A 31 5.33 7.90 -3.00
C ALA A 31 4.44 7.52 -1.80
N ALA A 32 3.13 7.73 -1.93
CA ALA A 32 2.20 7.46 -0.84
C ALA A 32 1.99 5.95 -0.74
N LEU A 33 2.58 5.35 0.29
CA LEU A 33 2.30 3.98 0.66
C LEU A 33 0.83 3.88 1.07
N VAL A 34 0.03 3.10 0.33
CA VAL A 34 -1.40 2.97 0.60
C VAL A 34 -1.62 1.76 1.48
N THR A 35 -2.35 1.93 2.58
CA THR A 35 -2.68 0.85 3.52
C THR A 35 -4.14 0.49 3.40
N PHE A 36 -4.44 -0.80 3.32
CA PHE A 36 -5.78 -1.34 3.37
C PHE A 36 -5.90 -2.31 4.54
N SER A 37 -7.04 -2.29 5.21
CA SER A 37 -7.46 -3.31 6.16
C SER A 37 -8.62 -4.11 5.58
N PHE A 38 -8.70 -5.39 5.95
CA PHE A 38 -9.77 -6.27 5.51
C PHE A 38 -10.29 -7.15 6.65
N THR A 39 -11.54 -7.56 6.50
CA THR A 39 -12.16 -8.60 7.33
C THR A 39 -12.81 -9.65 6.44
N GLY A 40 -12.99 -10.85 6.96
CA GLY A 40 -13.62 -11.95 6.23
C GLY A 40 -13.82 -13.19 7.08
N GLY A 41 -13.99 -14.32 6.41
CA GLY A 41 -14.10 -15.62 7.05
C GLY A 41 -13.44 -16.73 6.24
N VAL A 42 -13.09 -17.83 6.91
CA VAL A 42 -12.57 -19.05 6.27
C VAL A 42 -13.71 -19.87 5.71
N SER A 43 -13.66 -20.17 4.41
CA SER A 43 -14.67 -20.98 3.70
C SER A 43 -14.17 -22.35 3.28
N THR A 44 -12.86 -22.54 3.12
CA THR A 44 -12.29 -23.83 2.71
C THR A 44 -10.90 -24.03 3.28
N ILE A 45 -10.62 -25.24 3.77
CA ILE A 45 -9.31 -25.64 4.25
C ILE A 45 -8.97 -26.99 3.60
N SER A 46 -7.75 -27.13 3.07
CA SER A 46 -7.24 -28.42 2.60
C SER A 46 -7.19 -29.44 3.75
N GLY A 47 -7.64 -30.68 3.49
CA GLY A 47 -7.73 -31.73 4.53
C GLY A 47 -6.41 -31.98 5.29
N ALA A 48 -5.26 -31.82 4.63
CA ALA A 48 -3.93 -31.94 5.25
C ALA A 48 -3.70 -30.96 6.42
N LEU A 49 -4.40 -29.81 6.43
CA LEU A 49 -4.33 -28.81 7.50
C LEU A 49 -5.38 -29.02 8.59
N LEU A 50 -6.39 -29.88 8.36
CA LEU A 50 -7.47 -30.16 9.32
C LEU A 50 -7.18 -31.38 10.18
N SER A 51 -6.67 -32.46 9.58
CA SER A 51 -6.70 -33.80 10.18
C SER A 51 -5.34 -34.49 10.07
N THR A 52 -4.53 -34.44 11.14
CA THR A 52 -3.31 -35.25 11.26
C THR A 52 -3.13 -35.74 12.71
N PRO A 53 -2.29 -36.76 12.97
CA PRO A 53 -2.10 -37.32 14.31
C PRO A 53 -1.52 -36.34 15.35
N LEU A 54 -1.04 -35.17 14.90
CA LEU A 54 -0.28 -34.19 15.67
C LEU A 54 -1.17 -33.26 16.54
N GLY A 55 -2.37 -33.69 16.96
CA GLY A 55 -3.30 -32.92 17.81
C GLY A 55 -4.30 -32.02 17.06
N PRO A 56 -4.99 -31.06 17.72
CA PRO A 56 -5.93 -30.15 17.06
C PRO A 56 -5.23 -29.17 16.11
N SER A 57 -5.93 -28.72 15.07
CA SER A 57 -5.44 -27.66 14.16
C SER A 57 -5.84 -26.28 14.70
N PRO A 58 -4.97 -25.26 14.65
CA PRO A 58 -5.35 -23.88 14.95
C PRO A 58 -6.30 -23.29 13.88
N LEU A 59 -6.43 -23.96 12.73
CA LEU A 59 -7.28 -23.56 11.62
C LEU A 59 -8.57 -24.38 11.60
N SER A 60 -9.70 -23.69 11.47
CA SER A 60 -11.03 -24.30 11.34
C SER A 60 -11.92 -23.47 10.40
N LEU A 61 -12.96 -24.10 9.87
CA LEU A 61 -13.95 -23.43 9.02
C LEU A 61 -14.74 -22.41 9.84
N GLY A 62 -15.14 -21.31 9.20
CA GLY A 62 -15.93 -20.25 9.85
C GLY A 62 -15.15 -19.36 10.81
N LEU A 63 -13.84 -19.56 10.99
CA LEU A 63 -13.02 -18.65 11.78
C LEU A 63 -13.04 -17.25 11.15
N PRO A 64 -13.11 -16.19 11.97
CA PRO A 64 -13.00 -14.82 11.49
C PRO A 64 -11.59 -14.56 10.99
N VAL A 65 -11.52 -13.72 9.97
CA VAL A 65 -10.26 -13.32 9.34
C VAL A 65 -10.15 -11.82 9.42
N THR A 66 -8.99 -11.34 9.84
CA THR A 66 -8.63 -9.93 9.78
C THR A 66 -7.24 -9.79 9.19
N GLY A 67 -6.95 -8.62 8.63
CA GLY A 67 -5.61 -8.37 8.13
C GLY A 67 -5.46 -7.00 7.52
N SER A 68 -4.26 -6.76 7.02
CA SER A 68 -3.93 -5.54 6.31
C SER A 68 -2.89 -5.84 5.23
N PHE A 69 -2.83 -4.96 4.23
CA PHE A 69 -1.73 -4.94 3.30
C PHE A 69 -1.37 -3.51 2.92
N GLN A 70 -0.14 -3.34 2.48
CA GLN A 70 0.39 -2.08 1.99
C GLN A 70 0.99 -2.29 0.62
N PHE A 71 0.72 -1.37 -0.30
CA PHE A 71 1.42 -1.35 -1.58
C PHE A 71 1.78 0.08 -1.97
N ASP A 72 2.86 0.17 -2.75
CA ASP A 72 3.37 1.42 -3.30
C ASP A 72 2.67 1.69 -4.64
N ASN A 73 1.80 2.68 -4.65
CA ASN A 73 0.99 3.04 -5.81
C ASN A 73 1.80 3.75 -6.93
N MET A 74 3.10 4.00 -6.71
CA MET A 74 4.02 4.52 -7.73
C MET A 74 4.90 3.43 -8.34
N THR A 75 4.68 2.16 -7.99
CA THR A 75 5.46 1.05 -8.52
C THR A 75 5.27 0.98 -10.03
N GLY A 76 6.38 1.03 -10.78
CA GLY A 76 6.36 0.83 -12.22
C GLY A 76 5.97 -0.60 -12.57
N GLY A 77 5.18 -0.75 -13.63
CA GLY A 77 4.74 -2.05 -14.13
C GLY A 77 4.50 -2.04 -15.62
N VAL A 78 4.33 -3.23 -16.19
CA VAL A 78 4.10 -3.43 -17.62
C VAL A 78 2.89 -4.33 -17.80
N GLY A 79 1.96 -3.92 -18.66
CA GLY A 79 0.77 -4.72 -18.99
C GLY A 79 -0.11 -5.06 -17.79
N GLY A 80 -0.22 -4.15 -16.83
CA GLY A 80 -0.99 -4.36 -15.61
C GLY A 80 -0.31 -5.21 -14.55
N ASN A 81 0.95 -5.60 -14.71
CA ASN A 81 1.72 -6.31 -13.69
C ASN A 81 2.73 -5.39 -13.01
N TYR A 82 2.62 -5.27 -11.68
CA TYR A 82 3.39 -4.37 -10.82
C TYR A 82 4.21 -5.18 -9.81
N PRO A 83 5.35 -5.76 -10.23
CA PRO A 83 6.20 -6.54 -9.34
C PRO A 83 6.86 -5.65 -8.28
N GLY A 84 6.97 -6.15 -7.05
CA GLY A 84 7.56 -5.39 -5.94
C GLY A 84 6.65 -4.30 -5.36
N ALA A 85 5.38 -4.24 -5.79
CA ALA A 85 4.44 -3.22 -5.32
C ALA A 85 4.05 -3.44 -3.85
N VAL A 86 3.95 -4.68 -3.38
CA VAL A 86 3.52 -5.00 -2.01
C VAL A 86 4.68 -4.77 -1.05
N LYS A 87 4.45 -3.99 0.01
CA LYS A 87 5.47 -3.64 1.01
C LYS A 87 5.23 -4.27 2.37
N ALA A 88 3.97 -4.58 2.68
CA ALA A 88 3.60 -5.24 3.92
C ALA A 88 2.28 -6.00 3.75
N MET A 89 2.09 -7.02 4.57
CA MET A 89 0.89 -7.84 4.64
C MET A 89 0.85 -8.47 6.02
N THR A 90 -0.34 -8.52 6.61
CA THR A 90 -0.63 -9.28 7.81
C THR A 90 -1.97 -9.97 7.63
N LEU A 91 -2.05 -11.21 8.08
CA LEU A 91 -3.24 -12.03 8.05
C LEU A 91 -3.39 -12.74 9.39
N THR A 92 -4.56 -12.63 9.98
CA THR A 92 -4.93 -13.29 11.22
C THR A 92 -6.17 -14.14 10.96
N ILE A 93 -6.11 -15.42 11.32
CA ILE A 93 -7.19 -16.40 11.21
C ILE A 93 -7.41 -17.00 12.59
N GLY A 94 -8.43 -16.54 13.32
CA GLY A 94 -8.57 -16.90 14.74
C GLY A 94 -7.31 -16.53 15.53
N SER A 95 -6.58 -17.52 16.04
CA SER A 95 -5.30 -17.33 16.74
C SER A 95 -4.06 -17.47 15.85
N TYR A 96 -4.22 -17.93 14.61
CA TYR A 96 -3.13 -18.10 13.66
C TYR A 96 -2.78 -16.77 12.99
N THR A 97 -1.49 -16.47 12.84
CA THR A 97 -1.02 -15.26 12.16
C THR A 97 -0.01 -15.61 11.06
N SER A 98 -0.08 -14.88 9.96
CA SER A 98 0.91 -14.91 8.87
C SER A 98 1.22 -13.47 8.47
N ALA A 99 2.47 -13.23 8.07
CA ALA A 99 2.97 -11.91 7.72
C ALA A 99 3.65 -11.93 6.35
N PHE A 100 3.89 -10.74 5.84
CA PHE A 100 4.71 -10.53 4.66
C PHE A 100 6.10 -11.12 4.85
N ALA A 101 6.54 -11.87 3.84
CA ALA A 101 7.91 -12.32 3.70
C ALA A 101 8.57 -11.60 2.53
N LEU A 102 9.88 -11.36 2.65
CA LEU A 102 10.65 -10.91 1.49
C LEU A 102 10.63 -12.00 0.43
N GLY A 103 10.30 -11.62 -0.81
CA GLY A 103 10.20 -12.56 -1.91
C GLY A 103 9.35 -12.03 -3.06
N ALA A 104 8.93 -12.95 -3.93
CA ALA A 104 8.08 -12.63 -5.06
C ALA A 104 6.76 -11.99 -4.59
N ASN A 105 6.48 -10.78 -5.05
CA ASN A 105 5.23 -10.10 -4.79
C ASN A 105 4.87 -9.22 -5.99
N ALA A 106 3.57 -9.04 -6.23
CA ALA A 106 3.05 -8.20 -7.28
C ALA A 106 1.61 -7.79 -7.00
N VAL A 107 1.23 -6.63 -7.54
CA VAL A 107 -0.17 -6.31 -7.83
C VAL A 107 -0.39 -6.53 -9.32
N THR A 108 -1.49 -7.17 -9.70
CA THR A 108 -1.85 -7.42 -11.09
C THR A 108 -3.26 -6.91 -11.35
N ILE A 109 -3.42 -6.13 -12.42
CA ILE A 109 -4.69 -5.54 -12.86
C ILE A 109 -4.92 -6.00 -14.30
N LEU A 110 -5.97 -6.77 -14.48
CA LEU A 110 -6.34 -7.35 -15.77
C LEU A 110 -7.70 -6.82 -16.16
N GLN A 111 -7.81 -6.41 -17.42
CA GLN A 111 -9.05 -5.90 -18.01
C GLN A 111 -9.53 -6.88 -19.08
N ASN A 112 -10.82 -7.20 -19.10
CA ASN A 112 -11.46 -8.07 -20.09
C ASN A 112 -10.70 -9.39 -20.35
N THR A 113 -10.19 -10.01 -19.28
CA THR A 113 -9.41 -11.24 -19.34
C THR A 113 -10.25 -12.46 -19.02
N ASN A 114 -9.73 -13.65 -19.34
CA ASN A 114 -10.33 -14.91 -18.91
C ASN A 114 -10.12 -15.10 -17.40
N LEU A 115 -11.22 -15.14 -16.65
CA LEU A 115 -11.22 -15.30 -15.20
C LEU A 115 -11.14 -16.78 -14.78
N GLY A 116 -11.24 -17.71 -15.73
CA GLY A 116 -11.38 -19.15 -15.53
C GLY A 116 -12.84 -19.60 -15.65
N GLY A 117 -13.05 -20.88 -15.96
CA GLY A 117 -14.41 -21.46 -16.01
C GLY A 117 -15.30 -20.90 -17.12
N GLY A 118 -14.72 -20.33 -18.18
CA GLY A 118 -15.45 -19.71 -19.29
C GLY A 118 -15.89 -18.26 -19.03
N LEU A 119 -15.54 -17.69 -17.88
CA LEU A 119 -15.90 -16.32 -17.52
C LEU A 119 -14.87 -15.31 -18.06
N VAL A 120 -15.35 -14.16 -18.49
CA VAL A 120 -14.52 -13.03 -18.95
C VAL A 120 -14.85 -11.79 -18.13
N GLY A 121 -13.83 -11.04 -17.73
CA GLY A 121 -14.02 -9.81 -16.99
C GLY A 121 -12.73 -9.21 -16.46
N ASP A 122 -12.85 -8.41 -15.42
CA ASP A 122 -11.74 -7.66 -14.84
C ASP A 122 -11.28 -8.31 -13.54
N ARG A 123 -9.98 -8.24 -13.25
CA ARG A 123 -9.36 -8.80 -12.05
C ARG A 123 -8.36 -7.84 -11.46
N TRP A 124 -8.51 -7.57 -10.16
CA TRP A 124 -7.46 -7.00 -9.32
C TRP A 124 -6.93 -8.09 -8.41
N ARG A 125 -5.61 -8.32 -8.45
CA ARG A 125 -4.96 -9.39 -7.70
C ARG A 125 -3.74 -8.85 -6.98
N LEU A 126 -3.56 -9.27 -5.74
CA LEU A 126 -2.34 -9.04 -4.97
C LEU A 126 -1.78 -10.40 -4.56
N VAL A 127 -0.51 -10.63 -4.90
CA VAL A 127 0.22 -11.83 -4.50
C VAL A 127 1.47 -11.40 -3.75
N THR A 128 1.77 -12.08 -2.65
CA THR A 128 3.01 -11.88 -1.92
C THR A 128 3.53 -13.20 -1.37
N ALA A 129 4.84 -13.28 -1.18
CA ALA A 129 5.42 -14.24 -0.27
C ALA A 129 4.88 -13.99 1.15
N ALA A 130 4.61 -15.07 1.86
CA ALA A 130 4.07 -15.06 3.21
C ALA A 130 4.90 -15.97 4.10
N ASP A 131 5.01 -15.62 5.37
CA ASP A 131 5.67 -16.41 6.40
C ASP A 131 4.78 -16.49 7.64
N GLY A 132 5.07 -17.43 8.53
CA GLY A 132 4.29 -17.71 9.73
C GLY A 132 4.60 -19.09 10.30
N PRO A 133 4.06 -19.38 11.50
CA PRO A 133 4.29 -20.67 12.13
C PRO A 133 3.72 -21.81 11.26
N PRO A 134 4.41 -22.96 11.22
CA PRO A 134 3.93 -24.11 10.47
C PRO A 134 2.66 -24.69 11.09
N VAL A 135 1.74 -25.14 10.25
CA VAL A 135 0.54 -25.86 10.64
C VAL A 135 0.66 -27.30 10.17
N LYS A 136 0.77 -28.23 11.12
CA LYS A 136 0.86 -29.67 10.82
C LYS A 136 2.00 -30.04 9.85
N GLY A 137 3.15 -29.38 9.98
CA GLY A 137 4.32 -29.60 9.10
C GLY A 137 4.26 -28.88 7.75
N TYR A 138 3.27 -28.01 7.54
CA TYR A 138 3.18 -27.14 6.37
C TYR A 138 3.48 -25.70 6.77
N THR A 139 4.42 -25.05 6.08
CA THR A 139 4.80 -23.65 6.32
C THR A 139 4.11 -22.77 5.29
N PRO A 140 3.50 -21.63 5.69
CA PRO A 140 2.96 -20.68 4.73
C PRO A 140 4.07 -20.16 3.81
N PHE A 141 3.77 -19.95 2.53
CA PHE A 141 4.74 -19.41 1.58
C PHE A 141 4.16 -18.36 0.65
N SER A 142 2.84 -18.33 0.44
CA SER A 142 2.20 -17.37 -0.46
C SER A 142 0.83 -16.95 0.03
N PHE A 143 0.58 -15.65 -0.01
CA PHE A 143 -0.74 -15.06 0.16
C PHE A 143 -1.21 -14.48 -1.17
N ASP A 144 -2.48 -14.73 -1.49
CA ASP A 144 -3.14 -14.33 -2.72
C ASP A 144 -4.49 -13.71 -2.39
N LEU A 145 -4.71 -12.50 -2.87
CA LEU A 145 -5.94 -11.73 -2.77
C LEU A 145 -6.45 -11.48 -4.18
N GLN A 146 -7.71 -11.80 -4.45
CA GLN A 146 -8.31 -11.66 -5.77
C GLN A 146 -9.71 -11.05 -5.69
N LEU A 147 -9.91 -9.99 -6.48
CA LEU A 147 -11.17 -9.29 -6.66
C LEU A 147 -11.53 -9.34 -8.14
N ASP A 148 -12.61 -10.03 -8.47
CA ASP A 148 -13.07 -10.21 -9.85
C ASP A 148 -14.41 -9.52 -10.08
N ARG A 149 -14.59 -9.04 -11.30
CA ARG A 149 -15.89 -8.64 -11.84
C ARG A 149 -16.07 -9.25 -13.22
N GLU A 150 -17.10 -10.09 -13.35
CA GLU A 150 -17.53 -10.60 -14.64
C GLU A 150 -18.16 -9.50 -15.50
N GLY A 151 -17.96 -9.56 -16.82
CA GLY A 151 -18.51 -8.59 -17.77
C GLY A 151 -17.68 -7.31 -17.94
N GLY A 152 -16.59 -7.16 -17.17
CA GLY A 152 -15.61 -6.08 -17.32
C GLY A 152 -16.09 -4.71 -16.83
N GLY A 153 -15.39 -3.66 -17.25
CA GLY A 153 -15.72 -2.25 -16.96
C GLY A 153 -15.45 -1.81 -15.52
N LEU A 154 -14.71 -2.59 -14.75
CA LEU A 154 -14.24 -2.26 -13.41
C LEU A 154 -13.07 -1.27 -13.47
N PHE A 155 -12.21 -1.43 -14.47
CA PHE A 155 -11.03 -0.58 -14.66
C PHE A 155 -11.09 0.14 -16.01
N PRO A 156 -10.73 1.43 -16.08
CA PRO A 156 -10.63 2.14 -17.35
C PRO A 156 -9.40 1.70 -18.16
N ASN A 157 -8.34 1.25 -17.47
CA ASN A 157 -7.09 0.79 -18.04
C ASN A 157 -6.41 -0.21 -17.07
N THR A 158 -5.22 -0.67 -17.41
CA THR A 158 -4.43 -1.58 -16.57
C THR A 158 -3.45 -0.85 -15.64
N ASP A 159 -3.53 0.48 -15.51
CA ASP A 159 -2.60 1.24 -14.65
C ASP A 159 -2.78 0.86 -13.17
N LEU A 160 -1.71 0.99 -12.37
CA LEU A 160 -1.75 0.67 -10.95
C LEU A 160 -2.73 1.61 -10.25
N GLN A 161 -3.71 1.01 -9.59
CA GLN A 161 -4.79 1.71 -8.93
C GLN A 161 -5.24 0.92 -7.70
N ASN A 162 -5.94 1.63 -6.83
CA ASN A 162 -6.49 1.07 -5.61
C ASN A 162 -7.43 -0.10 -5.90
N PRO A 163 -7.51 -1.09 -4.99
CA PRO A 163 -8.50 -2.15 -5.11
C PRO A 163 -9.91 -1.55 -5.18
N PRO A 164 -10.81 -2.13 -5.99
CA PRO A 164 -12.20 -1.71 -6.07
C PRO A 164 -12.91 -1.90 -4.72
N SER A 165 -13.88 -1.03 -4.44
CA SER A 165 -14.73 -1.16 -3.25
C SER A 165 -15.64 -2.40 -3.36
N LEU A 166 -15.80 -3.12 -2.24
CA LEU A 166 -16.69 -4.29 -2.18
C LEU A 166 -18.18 -3.90 -2.24
N SER A 167 -18.53 -2.67 -1.85
CA SER A 167 -19.91 -2.19 -1.73
C SER A 167 -20.38 -1.34 -2.91
N SER A 168 -19.63 -1.31 -4.02
CA SER A 168 -19.99 -0.49 -5.17
C SER A 168 -21.30 -0.97 -5.82
N SER A 169 -22.36 -0.20 -5.69
CA SER A 169 -23.68 -0.51 -6.27
C SER A 169 -23.70 -0.38 -7.79
N SER A 170 -22.84 0.45 -8.37
CA SER A 170 -22.74 0.66 -9.81
C SER A 170 -21.91 -0.42 -10.53
N SER A 171 -21.12 -1.20 -9.79
CA SER A 171 -20.21 -2.20 -10.34
C SER A 171 -19.89 -3.26 -9.28
N PRO A 172 -20.84 -4.16 -8.98
CA PRO A 172 -20.64 -5.18 -7.95
C PRO A 172 -19.57 -6.19 -8.38
N LEU A 173 -18.74 -6.60 -7.41
CA LEU A 173 -17.75 -7.66 -7.61
C LEU A 173 -18.44 -9.03 -7.62
N THR A 174 -18.01 -9.91 -8.51
CA THR A 174 -18.53 -11.28 -8.61
C THR A 174 -17.72 -12.28 -7.78
N ALA A 175 -16.47 -11.96 -7.44
CA ALA A 175 -15.69 -12.75 -6.49
C ALA A 175 -14.76 -11.88 -5.63
N THR A 176 -14.76 -12.12 -4.32
CA THR A 176 -13.95 -11.42 -3.32
C THR A 176 -13.22 -12.44 -2.46
N ARG A 177 -12.08 -12.93 -2.94
CA ARG A 177 -11.43 -14.14 -2.39
C ARG A 177 -10.04 -13.83 -1.85
N TRP A 178 -9.66 -14.55 -0.80
CA TRP A 178 -8.28 -14.63 -0.35
C TRP A 178 -7.87 -16.08 -0.18
N ARG A 179 -6.56 -16.31 -0.24
CA ARG A 179 -5.95 -17.62 -0.07
C ARG A 179 -4.59 -17.48 0.59
N LEU A 180 -4.36 -18.28 1.62
CA LEU A 180 -3.03 -18.56 2.15
C LEU A 180 -2.62 -19.97 1.72
N MET A 181 -1.45 -20.08 1.12
CA MET A 181 -0.88 -21.33 0.63
C MET A 181 0.26 -21.76 1.54
N PHE A 182 0.28 -23.05 1.84
CA PHE A 182 1.29 -23.69 2.66
C PHE A 182 1.96 -24.82 1.87
N GLN A 183 3.21 -25.09 2.19
CA GLN A 183 3.99 -26.15 1.58
C GLN A 183 4.72 -26.95 2.67
N ASN A 184 4.81 -28.26 2.52
CA ASN A 184 5.64 -29.12 3.36
C ASN A 184 7.01 -29.39 2.70
N ASP A 185 7.90 -30.06 3.43
CA ASP A 185 9.26 -30.37 2.94
C ASP A 185 9.27 -31.27 1.68
N ASP A 186 8.22 -32.06 1.47
CA ASP A 186 8.04 -32.89 0.27
C ASP A 186 7.52 -32.10 -0.96
N GLY A 187 7.24 -30.81 -0.79
CA GLY A 187 6.72 -29.93 -1.84
C GLY A 187 5.20 -29.98 -2.03
N ASN A 188 4.46 -30.74 -1.22
CA ASN A 188 3.00 -30.81 -1.27
C ASN A 188 2.38 -29.48 -0.83
N VAL A 189 1.38 -29.01 -1.58
CA VAL A 189 0.73 -27.72 -1.32
C VAL A 189 -0.63 -27.92 -0.67
N ALA A 190 -0.85 -27.23 0.43
CA ALA A 190 -2.14 -27.12 1.10
C ALA A 190 -2.61 -25.65 1.11
N THR A 191 -3.92 -25.41 1.12
CA THR A 191 -4.45 -24.05 1.05
C THR A 191 -5.57 -23.82 2.06
N VAL A 192 -5.60 -22.60 2.58
CA VAL A 192 -6.73 -22.03 3.32
C VAL A 192 -7.30 -20.93 2.45
N ARG A 193 -8.62 -20.91 2.27
CA ARG A 193 -9.32 -19.95 1.43
C ARG A 193 -10.51 -19.37 2.16
N GLY A 194 -10.85 -18.16 1.78
CA GLY A 194 -12.00 -17.47 2.33
C GLY A 194 -12.48 -16.35 1.43
N THR A 195 -13.47 -15.62 1.94
CA THR A 195 -14.02 -14.43 1.27
C THR A 195 -13.91 -13.21 2.16
N PHE A 196 -13.81 -12.04 1.53
CA PHE A 196 -13.85 -10.77 2.25
C PHE A 196 -15.28 -10.36 2.55
N GLN A 197 -15.43 -9.71 3.70
CA GLN A 197 -16.64 -9.01 4.12
C GLN A 197 -16.44 -7.49 4.06
N SER A 198 -15.23 -7.01 4.33
CA SER A 198 -14.88 -5.59 4.20
C SER A 198 -13.46 -5.43 3.65
N LEU A 199 -13.25 -4.34 2.91
CA LEU A 199 -11.95 -3.86 2.47
C LEU A 199 -11.98 -2.34 2.53
N THR A 200 -11.17 -1.75 3.41
CA THR A 200 -11.20 -0.31 3.68
C THR A 200 -9.81 0.27 3.59
N ALA A 201 -9.69 1.41 2.90
CA ALA A 201 -8.46 2.20 2.95
C ALA A 201 -8.29 2.77 4.36
N VAL A 202 -7.10 2.61 4.93
CA VAL A 202 -6.78 3.16 6.25
C VAL A 202 -6.26 4.59 6.06
N PRO A 203 -6.93 5.60 6.64
CA PRO A 203 -6.46 6.98 6.55
C PRO A 203 -5.04 7.13 7.10
N LEU A 204 -4.25 7.98 6.46
CA LEU A 204 -2.92 8.34 6.96
C LEU A 204 -3.04 8.89 8.39
N PRO A 205 -2.11 8.55 9.31
CA PRO A 205 -2.14 9.08 10.66
C PRO A 205 -2.23 10.61 10.67
N PRO A 206 -3.07 11.23 11.51
CA PRO A 206 -3.22 12.69 11.58
C PRO A 206 -1.89 13.43 11.81
N SER A 207 -0.91 12.77 12.44
CA SER A 207 0.43 13.30 12.64
C SER A 207 1.17 13.58 11.33
N ALA A 208 0.98 12.78 10.28
CA ALA A 208 1.57 13.04 8.96
C ALA A 208 0.96 14.29 8.32
N LEU A 209 -0.35 14.50 8.50
CA LEU A 209 -1.04 15.71 8.03
C LEU A 209 -0.60 16.94 8.83
N LEU A 210 -0.52 16.84 10.15
CA LEU A 210 -0.08 17.92 11.04
C LEU A 210 1.39 18.29 10.82
N PHE A 211 2.24 17.32 10.51
CA PHE A 211 3.63 17.57 10.12
C PHE A 211 3.71 18.35 8.80
N GLY A 212 2.92 17.95 7.79
CA GLY A 212 2.87 18.67 6.51
C GLY A 212 2.38 20.11 6.66
N VAL A 213 1.28 20.33 7.39
CA VAL A 213 0.73 21.66 7.63
C VAL A 213 1.67 22.50 8.50
N GLY A 214 2.28 21.91 9.53
CA GLY A 214 3.23 22.58 10.41
C GLY A 214 4.49 23.06 9.67
N LEU A 215 5.00 22.28 8.72
CA LEU A 215 6.16 22.66 7.91
C LEU A 215 5.83 23.84 6.97
N ILE A 216 4.64 23.86 6.36
CA ILE A 216 4.17 24.98 5.53
C ILE A 216 4.02 26.25 6.40
N ALA A 217 3.46 26.12 7.59
CA ALA A 217 3.30 27.23 8.53
C ALA A 217 4.66 27.82 8.95
N LEU A 218 5.66 26.97 9.20
CA LEU A 218 7.01 27.41 9.57
C LEU A 218 7.74 28.15 8.43
N VAL A 219 7.61 27.67 7.19
CA VAL A 219 8.15 28.36 6.01
C VAL A 219 7.46 29.71 5.78
N GLY A 220 6.14 29.78 6.01
CA GLY A 220 5.37 31.03 5.95
C GLY A 220 5.77 32.04 7.04
N LEU A 221 6.03 31.58 8.27
CA LEU A 221 6.46 32.44 9.37
C LEU A 221 7.91 32.93 9.21
N GLY A 222 8.81 32.08 8.70
CA GLY A 222 10.22 32.42 8.50
C GLY A 222 10.46 33.53 7.47
N ALA A 223 9.61 33.63 6.43
CA ALA A 223 9.70 34.67 5.41
C ALA A 223 9.05 36.01 5.82
N GLY A 224 8.15 36.00 6.81
CA GLY A 224 7.41 37.19 7.26
C GLY A 224 7.97 37.88 8.51
N GLY A 225 8.64 37.15 9.40
CA GLY A 225 9.04 37.64 10.73
C GLY A 225 10.17 38.67 10.76
N LEU A 226 11.00 38.77 9.71
CA LEU A 226 12.15 39.69 9.67
C LEU A 226 11.83 41.08 9.09
N ARG A 227 10.60 41.33 8.61
CA ARG A 227 10.23 42.63 8.02
C ARG A 227 9.74 43.65 9.05
N ASN A 228 9.57 43.26 10.32
CA ASN A 228 8.95 44.11 11.35
C ASN A 228 9.92 44.56 12.47
N LEU A 229 11.23 44.62 12.21
CA LEU A 229 12.24 45.13 13.16
C LEU A 229 12.81 46.51 12.79
N ARG A 230 12.21 47.26 11.87
CA ARG A 230 12.52 48.69 11.70
C ARG A 230 11.48 49.52 12.46
N GLY A 231 11.78 49.80 13.73
CA GLY A 231 10.98 50.66 14.59
C GLY A 231 10.85 52.09 14.04
N PRO A 232 9.82 52.84 14.46
CA PRO A 232 9.64 54.22 14.05
C PRO A 232 10.74 55.09 14.70
N GLN A 233 11.53 55.78 13.89
CA GLN A 233 12.30 56.93 14.36
C GLN A 233 11.33 58.11 14.49
N ALA A 234 11.11 58.55 15.72
CA ALA A 234 10.64 59.90 16.05
C ALA A 234 11.86 60.77 16.40
#